data_AF-A0A7V9SD93-F1
#
_entry.id   AF-A0A7V9SD93-F1
#
_cell.length_a   1.000
_cell.length_b   1.000
_cell.length_c   1.000
_cell.angle_alpha   90.00
_cell.angle_beta   90.00
_cell.angle_gamma   90.00
#
_symmetry.space_group_name_H-M   'P 1'
#
loop_
_entity.id
_entity.type
_entity.pdbx_description
1 polymer ?
#
loop_
_entity_poly.entity_id
_entity_poly.type
_entity_poly.pdbx_seq_one_letter_code
_entity_poly.pdbx_strand_id
1 'polypeptide(L)'
;MHDPDWTVRSFEISYWLRTSATRQGYATEAVRLLVDVAYDQLQARRIALTCDQHNIASRRVAEHAGFVLEGTLRSSVLGSDGRPADSLVLSLVPGDRERGPPRAATAAKPSGQDCVGAGPIGGCLPIVACPPR
;
A
#
# COMPACT_ATOMS: atom_id res chain seq x y z
N MET A 1 -10.08 2.86 4.80
CA MET A 1 -9.53 2.31 6.04
C MET A 1 -10.47 1.22 6.50
N HIS A 2 -9.97 0.02 6.74
CA HIS A 2 -10.75 -1.20 6.98
C HIS A 2 -10.08 -2.03 8.10
N ASP A 3 -10.78 -3.09 8.51
CA ASP A 3 -10.38 -4.03 9.58
C ASP A 3 -9.90 -3.38 10.90
N PRO A 4 -10.72 -2.51 11.52
CA PRO A 4 -10.32 -1.85 12.76
C PRO A 4 -10.28 -2.82 13.93
N ASP A 5 -9.11 -2.94 14.56
CA ASP A 5 -8.98 -3.51 15.90
C ASP A 5 -8.89 -2.38 16.92
N TRP A 6 -10.01 -2.08 17.57
CA TRP A 6 -10.11 -1.01 18.57
C TRP A 6 -9.39 -1.31 19.88
N THR A 7 -9.12 -2.59 20.18
CA THR A 7 -8.44 -3.01 21.41
C THR A 7 -6.99 -2.57 21.38
N VAL A 8 -6.30 -2.84 20.27
CA VAL A 8 -4.92 -2.40 20.06
C VAL A 8 -4.80 -1.08 19.29
N ARG A 9 -5.91 -0.57 18.75
CA ARG A 9 -5.99 0.61 17.86
C ARG A 9 -5.15 0.43 16.60
N SER A 10 -5.41 -0.67 15.90
CA SER A 10 -4.81 -1.01 14.61
C SER A 10 -5.81 -0.83 13.48
N PHE A 11 -5.35 -0.29 12.36
CA PHE A 11 -6.18 -0.03 11.19
C PHE A 11 -5.42 -0.36 9.91
N GLU A 12 -6.13 -0.73 8.84
CA GLU A 12 -5.52 -0.94 7.53
C GLU A 12 -5.94 0.13 6.53
N ILE A 13 -4.99 0.61 5.72
CA ILE A 13 -5.23 1.54 4.62
C ILE A 13 -5.05 0.81 3.29
N SER A 14 -6.09 0.84 2.47
CA SER A 14 -6.05 0.47 1.06
C SER A 14 -6.50 1.64 0.20
N TYR A 15 -5.89 1.76 -0.98
CA TYR A 15 -6.25 2.77 -1.97
C TYR A 15 -6.14 2.20 -3.38
N TRP A 16 -6.83 2.86 -4.30
CA TRP A 16 -6.68 2.65 -5.73
C TRP A 16 -6.71 4.00 -6.43
N LEU A 17 -5.97 4.11 -7.53
CA LEU A 17 -5.92 5.31 -8.33
C LEU A 17 -6.05 4.95 -9.80
N ARG A 18 -6.78 5.78 -10.56
CA ARG A 18 -6.84 5.63 -12.01
C ARG A 18 -5.43 5.73 -12.60
N THR A 19 -5.12 4.91 -13.60
CA THR A 19 -3.82 4.91 -14.29
C THR A 19 -3.41 6.31 -14.77
N SER A 20 -4.37 7.09 -15.29
CA SER A 20 -4.15 8.46 -15.75
C SER A 20 -3.74 9.45 -14.65
N ALA A 21 -4.04 9.15 -13.39
CA ALA A 21 -3.69 9.97 -12.22
C ALA A 21 -2.43 9.45 -11.49
N THR A 22 -1.83 8.34 -11.94
CA THR A 22 -0.59 7.81 -11.33
C THR A 22 0.62 8.71 -11.62
N ARG A 23 1.67 8.58 -10.79
CA ARG A 23 2.94 9.33 -10.90
C ARG A 23 2.83 10.86 -10.73
N GLN A 24 1.70 11.34 -10.23
CA GLN A 24 1.47 12.77 -9.91
C GLN A 24 1.55 13.07 -8.40
N GLY A 25 1.80 12.06 -7.55
CA GLY A 25 1.92 12.23 -6.10
C GLY A 25 0.60 12.11 -5.31
N TYR A 26 -0.56 12.10 -5.98
CA TYR A 26 -1.87 12.05 -5.32
C TYR A 26 -2.05 10.86 -4.36
N ALA A 27 -1.54 9.68 -4.71
CA ALA A 27 -1.64 8.52 -3.83
C ALA A 27 -0.87 8.73 -2.52
N THR A 28 0.36 9.27 -2.58
CA THR A 28 1.16 9.58 -1.40
C THR A 28 0.51 10.66 -0.54
N GLU A 29 -0.02 11.71 -1.17
CA GLU A 29 -0.74 12.77 -0.46
C GLU A 29 -1.97 12.22 0.27
N ALA A 30 -2.81 11.45 -0.42
CA ALA A 30 -4.00 10.84 0.16
C ALA A 30 -3.66 9.90 1.32
N VAL A 31 -2.62 9.06 1.17
CA VAL A 31 -2.19 8.14 2.24
C VAL A 31 -1.70 8.92 3.46
N ARG A 32 -0.91 9.98 3.28
CA ARG A 32 -0.44 10.82 4.39
C ARG A 32 -1.60 11.48 5.14
N LEU A 33 -2.58 12.02 4.42
CA LEU A 33 -3.78 12.60 5.03
C LEU A 33 -4.57 11.56 5.83
N LEU A 34 -4.71 10.34 5.31
CA LEU A 34 -5.36 9.24 6.04
C LEU A 34 -4.57 8.81 7.28
N VAL A 35 -3.24 8.79 7.19
CA VAL A 35 -2.35 8.53 8.33
C VAL A 35 -2.52 9.60 9.41
N ASP A 36 -2.55 10.88 9.03
CA ASP A 36 -2.75 11.98 9.97
C ASP A 36 -4.11 11.86 10.66
N VAL A 37 -5.20 11.59 9.93
CA VAL A 37 -6.52 11.33 10.52
C VAL A 37 -6.50 10.14 11.49
N ALA A 38 -5.82 9.04 11.12
CA ALA A 38 -5.74 7.85 11.95
C ALA A 38 -5.02 8.11 13.29
N TYR A 39 -3.94 8.88 13.27
CA TYR A 39 -3.25 9.25 14.51
C TYR A 39 -4.00 10.31 15.31
N ASP A 40 -4.47 11.37 14.66
CA ASP A 40 -4.98 12.54 15.36
C ASP A 40 -6.40 12.32 15.89
N GLN A 41 -7.23 11.61 15.14
CA GLN A 41 -8.65 11.39 15.50
C GLN A 41 -8.89 9.99 16.07
N LEU A 42 -8.27 8.96 15.48
CA LEU A 42 -8.49 7.56 15.90
C LEU A 42 -7.46 7.09 16.93
N GLN A 43 -6.46 7.92 17.22
CA GLN A 43 -5.38 7.60 18.17
C GLN A 43 -4.74 6.23 17.85
N ALA A 44 -4.53 5.98 16.55
CA ALA A 44 -3.96 4.75 16.03
C ALA A 44 -2.59 4.47 16.66
N ARG A 45 -2.36 3.21 17.03
CA ARG A 45 -1.05 2.71 17.45
C ARG A 45 -0.33 1.96 16.35
N ARG A 46 -1.09 1.52 15.35
CA ARG A 46 -0.58 0.80 14.19
C ARG A 46 -1.45 1.10 12.98
N ILE A 47 -0.81 1.37 11.86
CA ILE A 47 -1.46 1.50 10.57
C ILE A 47 -0.79 0.50 9.64
N ALA A 48 -1.54 -0.41 9.05
CA ALA A 48 -1.05 -1.40 8.10
C ALA A 48 -1.40 -1.02 6.67
N LEU A 49 -0.59 -1.48 5.73
CA LEU A 49 -0.83 -1.40 4.30
C LEU A 49 -0.28 -2.66 3.66
N THR A 50 -1.06 -3.27 2.77
CA THR A 50 -0.63 -4.43 1.98
C THR A 50 -0.55 -4.07 0.50
N CYS A 51 0.44 -4.62 -0.21
CA CYS A 51 0.52 -4.50 -1.66
C CYS A 51 1.16 -5.72 -2.31
N ASP A 52 0.88 -5.98 -3.58
CA ASP A 52 1.62 -6.98 -4.37
C ASP A 52 3.10 -6.61 -4.44
N GLN A 53 4.00 -7.58 -4.26
CA GLN A 53 5.45 -7.37 -4.34
C GLN A 53 5.95 -6.79 -5.67
N HIS A 54 5.24 -7.07 -6.77
CA HIS A 54 5.56 -6.56 -8.10
C HIS A 54 5.00 -5.16 -8.33
N ASN A 55 4.11 -4.67 -7.46
CA ASN A 55 3.57 -3.32 -7.54
C ASN A 55 4.52 -2.29 -6.92
N ILE A 56 5.61 -2.01 -7.64
CA ILE A 56 6.66 -1.06 -7.23
C ILE A 56 6.10 0.34 -6.98
N ALA A 57 5.06 0.75 -7.71
CA ALA A 57 4.44 2.06 -7.52
C ALA A 57 3.76 2.16 -6.14
N SER A 58 2.99 1.14 -5.75
CA SER A 58 2.33 1.12 -4.43
C SER A 58 3.35 1.02 -3.30
N ARG A 59 4.39 0.18 -3.46
CA ARG A 59 5.48 0.07 -2.50
C ARG A 59 6.15 1.44 -2.25
N ARG A 60 6.46 2.18 -3.32
CA ARG A 60 7.05 3.53 -3.19
C ARG A 60 6.13 4.51 -2.50
N VAL A 61 4.81 4.43 -2.74
CA VAL A 61 3.84 5.27 -2.02
C VAL A 61 3.91 5.00 -0.52
N ALA A 62 3.91 3.73 -0.12
CA ALA A 62 4.03 3.34 1.29
C ALA A 62 5.35 3.82 1.91
N GLU A 63 6.49 3.58 1.25
CA GLU A 63 7.82 4.04 1.70
C GLU A 63 7.86 5.57 1.84
N HIS A 64 7.32 6.32 0.87
CA HIS A 64 7.24 7.78 0.94
C HIS A 64 6.27 8.29 2.01
N ALA A 65 5.26 7.52 2.36
CA ALA A 65 4.37 7.80 3.49
C ALA A 65 4.98 7.40 4.85
N GLY A 66 6.18 6.82 4.86
CA GLY A 66 6.94 6.48 6.07
C GLY A 66 6.69 5.05 6.58
N PHE A 67 5.94 4.23 5.84
CA PHE A 67 5.72 2.84 6.23
C PHE A 67 7.02 2.04 6.13
N VAL A 68 7.14 1.05 7.01
CA VAL A 68 8.26 0.12 7.10
C VAL A 68 7.77 -1.27 6.69
N LEU A 69 8.58 -1.98 5.89
CA LEU A 69 8.30 -3.37 5.52
C LEU A 69 8.48 -4.29 6.73
N GLU A 70 7.44 -5.04 7.08
CA GLU A 70 7.50 -6.02 8.17
C GLU A 70 7.65 -7.45 7.68
N GLY A 71 7.11 -7.76 6.51
CA GLY A 71 7.19 -9.11 5.97
C GLY A 71 6.56 -9.29 4.60
N THR A 72 6.70 -10.52 4.10
CA THR A 72 6.15 -10.96 2.82
C THR A 72 5.28 -12.20 3.05
N LEU A 73 4.01 -12.09 2.68
CA LEU A 73 3.06 -13.19 2.67
C LEU A 73 3.16 -13.91 1.33
N ARG A 74 3.61 -15.16 1.34
CA ARG A 74 3.82 -15.93 0.12
C ARG A 74 2.49 -16.38 -0.50
N SER A 75 2.32 -16.20 -1.80
CA SER A 75 1.14 -16.62 -2.55
C SER A 75 -0.20 -16.21 -1.91
N SER A 76 -0.26 -15.05 -1.27
CA SER A 76 -1.43 -14.61 -0.50
C SER A 76 -2.46 -13.84 -1.33
N VAL A 77 -2.08 -13.39 -2.52
CA VAL A 77 -2.94 -12.63 -3.44
C VAL A 77 -2.82 -13.17 -4.86
N LEU A 78 -3.75 -12.80 -5.72
CA LEU A 78 -3.62 -12.98 -7.16
C LEU A 78 -3.04 -11.71 -7.77
N GLY A 79 -1.95 -11.86 -8.51
CA GLY A 79 -1.37 -10.79 -9.31
C GLY A 79 -2.30 -10.39 -10.46
N SER A 80 -1.98 -9.28 -11.11
CA SER A 80 -2.76 -8.78 -12.27
C SER A 80 -2.76 -9.73 -13.47
N ASP A 81 -1.83 -10.68 -13.51
CA ASP A 81 -1.75 -11.74 -14.52
C ASP A 81 -2.57 -13.00 -14.16
N GLY A 82 -3.28 -12.97 -13.02
CA GLY A 82 -4.10 -14.07 -12.52
C GLY A 82 -3.30 -15.19 -11.84
N ARG A 83 -1.99 -15.02 -11.63
CA ARG A 83 -1.16 -16.00 -10.94
C ARG A 83 -1.04 -15.67 -9.45
N PRO A 84 -0.83 -16.67 -8.57
CA PRO A 84 -0.50 -16.40 -7.18
C PRO A 84 0.75 -15.53 -7.07
N ALA A 85 0.66 -14.48 -6.28
CA ALA A 85 1.74 -13.52 -6.03
C ALA A 85 1.89 -13.29 -4.52
N ASP A 86 3.10 -12.87 -4.14
CA ASP A 86 3.37 -12.54 -2.74
C ASP A 86 2.90 -11.12 -2.43
N SER A 87 2.39 -10.93 -1.22
CA SER A 87 2.01 -9.61 -0.72
C SER A 87 3.02 -9.11 0.30
N LEU A 88 3.45 -7.87 0.14
CA LEU A 88 4.22 -7.15 1.13
C LEU A 88 3.28 -6.60 2.19
N VAL A 89 3.64 -6.81 3.45
CA VAL A 89 2.97 -6.22 4.61
C VAL A 89 3.86 -5.11 5.13
N LEU A 90 3.35 -3.89 5.06
CA LEU A 90 4.00 -2.71 5.59
C LEU A 90 3.19 -2.14 6.74
N SER A 91 3.88 -1.53 7.71
CA SER A 91 3.23 -0.88 8.83
C SER A 91 3.85 0.48 9.14
N LEU A 92 3.09 1.31 9.84
CA LEU A 92 3.55 2.54 10.44
C LEU A 92 3.13 2.52 11.91
N VAL A 93 4.11 2.59 12.80
CA VAL A 93 3.90 2.76 14.25
C VAL A 93 4.45 4.12 14.71
N PRO A 94 4.00 4.66 15.86
CA PRO A 94 4.44 5.99 16.32
C PRO A 94 5.96 6.22 16.29
N GLY A 95 6.76 5.21 16.64
CA GLY A 95 8.22 5.32 16.63
C GLY A 95 8.86 5.43 15.25
N ASP A 96 8.16 5.08 14.16
CA ASP A 96 8.63 5.27 12.79
C ASP A 96 8.41 6.70 12.30
N ARG A 97 7.31 7.33 12.75
CA ARG A 97 6.97 8.72 12.40
C ARG A 97 7.99 9.71 12.96
N GLU A 98 8.52 9.44 14.15
CA GLU A 98 9.62 10.19 14.77
C GLU A 98 10.95 10.03 14.02
N ARG A 99 11.16 8.86 13.41
CA ARG A 99 12.40 8.53 12.69
C ARG A 99 12.46 9.14 11.29
N GLY A 100 11.30 9.50 10.73
CA GLY A 100 11.14 9.97 9.36
C GLY A 100 11.23 8.82 8.34
N PRO A 101 10.93 9.08 7.06
CA PRO A 101 10.96 8.03 6.04
C PRO A 101 12.37 7.42 5.96
N PRO A 102 12.49 6.09 5.80
CA PRO A 102 13.80 5.48 5.60
C PRO A 102 14.47 6.17 4.42
N ARG A 103 15.71 6.66 4.60
CA ARG A 103 16.52 7.16 3.49
C ARG A 103 16.58 6.05 2.46
N ALA A 104 15.96 6.27 1.30
CA ALA A 104 15.96 5.30 0.23
C ALA A 104 17.40 4.87 -0.02
N ALA A 105 17.71 3.59 0.23
CA ALA A 105 18.92 3.00 -0.32
C ALA A 105 18.81 3.20 -1.84
N THR A 106 19.76 3.91 -2.43
CA THR A 106 19.76 4.24 -3.86
C THR A 106 19.72 2.95 -4.68
N ALA A 107 18.53 2.46 -4.99
CA ALA A 107 18.35 1.38 -5.94
C ALA A 107 18.66 1.99 -7.31
N ALA A 108 19.80 1.58 -7.88
CA ALA A 108 20.20 1.94 -9.23
C ALA A 108 19.03 1.70 -10.19
N LYS A 109 18.73 2.73 -10.99
CA LYS A 109 17.70 2.71 -12.02
C LYS A 109 17.96 1.51 -12.94
N PRO A 110 17.08 0.48 -13.02
CA PRO A 110 17.23 -0.51 -14.06
C PRO A 110 16.99 0.19 -15.40
N SER A 111 18.04 0.20 -16.21
CA SER A 111 18.00 0.64 -17.60
C SER A 111 17.11 -0.30 -18.38
N GLY A 112 16.00 0.22 -18.92
CA GLY A 112 15.16 -0.47 -19.90
C GLY A 112 14.19 -1.45 -19.29
N GLN A 113 12.95 -1.00 -19.04
CA GLN A 113 11.77 -1.86 -19.08
C GLN A 113 10.62 -1.04 -19.66
N ASP A 114 10.31 -1.37 -20.91
CA ASP A 114 9.22 -0.81 -21.66
C ASP A 114 7.91 -1.08 -20.92
N CYS A 115 7.13 -0.01 -20.74
CA CYS A 115 5.78 -0.10 -20.22
C CYS A 115 4.91 -0.79 -21.27
N VAL A 116 4.80 -2.12 -21.21
CA VAL A 116 3.91 -2.88 -22.09
C VAL A 116 2.62 -3.21 -21.34
N GLY A 117 1.50 -2.73 -21.88
CA GLY A 117 0.21 -3.40 -21.75
C GLY A 117 -0.77 -2.78 -20.77
N ALA A 118 -1.42 -1.69 -21.17
CA ALA A 118 -2.79 -1.42 -20.74
C ALA A 118 -3.69 -2.53 -21.35
N GLY A 119 -4.02 -3.54 -20.55
CA GLY A 119 -5.06 -4.52 -20.87
C GLY A 119 -6.46 -3.97 -20.53
N PRO A 120 -7.48 -4.19 -21.36
CA PRO A 120 -8.79 -3.57 -21.21
C PRO A 120 -9.72 -4.44 -20.37
N ILE A 121 -9.46 -4.62 -19.08
CA ILE A 121 -10.49 -5.09 -18.13
C ILE A 121 -10.00 -4.81 -16.71
N GLY A 122 -10.67 -3.86 -16.06
CA GLY A 122 -10.49 -3.57 -14.64
C GLY A 122 -10.94 -4.76 -13.80
N GLY A 123 -10.08 -5.19 -12.88
CA GLY A 123 -10.38 -6.29 -11.99
C GLY A 123 -9.21 -6.63 -11.09
N CYS A 124 -8.92 -5.77 -10.11
CA CYS A 124 -8.32 -6.24 -8.87
C CYS A 124 -9.39 -6.08 -7.81
N LEU A 125 -10.10 -7.17 -7.53
CA LEU A 125 -11.13 -7.22 -6.50
C LEU A 125 -10.52 -6.82 -5.14
N PRO A 126 -11.25 -6.06 -4.30
CA PRO A 126 -10.89 -5.95 -2.90
C PRO A 126 -11.14 -7.31 -2.22
N ILE A 127 -10.30 -7.66 -1.25
CA ILE A 127 -10.64 -8.69 -0.25
C ILE A 127 -11.74 -8.10 0.65
N VAL A 128 -12.96 -8.00 0.11
CA VAL A 128 -14.25 -8.07 0.81
C VAL A 128 -15.26 -8.52 -0.25
N ALA A 129 -15.57 -9.82 -0.27
CA ALA A 129 -16.71 -10.33 -1.03
C ALA A 129 -18.00 -9.82 -0.38
N CYS A 130 -18.68 -8.87 -1.02
CA CYS A 130 -20.08 -8.56 -0.71
C CYS A 130 -20.95 -9.54 -1.53
N PRO A 131 -21.76 -10.42 -0.92
CA PRO A 131 -22.62 -11.33 -1.66
C PRO A 131 -23.78 -10.56 -2.33
N PRO A 132 -24.23 -10.99 -3.53
CA PRO A 132 -25.34 -10.34 -4.23
C PRO A 132 -26.67 -10.56 -3.47
N ARG A 133 -27.54 -9.54 -3.49
CA ARG A 133 -28.96 -9.67 -3.12
C ARG A 133 -29.74 -10.36 -4.22
#